data_AF-A0A926MH25-F1
#
_entry.id   AF-A0A926MH25-F1
#
_cell.length_a   1.000
_cell.length_b   1.000
_cell.length_c   1.000
_cell.angle_alpha   90.00
_cell.angle_beta   90.00
_cell.angle_gamma   90.00
#
_symmetry.space_group_name_H-M   'P 1'
#
loop_
_entity.id
_entity.type
_entity.pdbx_description
1 polymer ?
#
loop_
_entity_poly.entity_id
_entity_poly.type
_entity_poly.pdbx_seq_one_letter_code
_entity_poly.pdbx_strand_id
1 'polypeptide(L)'
;MIENFNGIFYLIIFLLHFIGVGAYAYQMIIGNKKFREKFEIDASAATIMRMAGALFLGSFLMAIYILFVRPNGVEGTWAFFNLVFVQNLCILIVNTYSIKIDKTGVMNDSNEGVIAPLVFTILSAVLIYGLSDKIYI
;
A
#
# COMPACT_ATOMS: atom_id res chain seq x y z
N MET A 1 -10.04 13.30 -15.96
CA MET A 1 -9.28 12.82 -14.78
C MET A 1 -10.00 13.10 -13.49
N ILE A 2 -10.22 14.36 -13.07
CA ILE A 2 -10.92 14.66 -11.80
C ILE A 2 -12.31 14.02 -11.71
N GLU A 3 -13.11 14.11 -12.78
CA GLU A 3 -14.45 13.50 -12.85
C GLU A 3 -14.40 11.96 -12.78
N ASN A 4 -13.37 11.34 -13.35
CA ASN A 4 -13.17 9.89 -13.30
C ASN A 4 -12.95 9.38 -11.86
N PHE A 5 -12.69 10.27 -10.90
CA PHE A 5 -12.47 9.95 -9.49
C PHE A 5 -13.54 10.56 -8.58
N ASN A 6 -14.76 10.88 -9.06
CA ASN A 6 -15.78 11.56 -8.23
C ASN A 6 -15.29 12.88 -7.59
N GLY A 7 -14.41 13.60 -8.28
CA GLY A 7 -13.93 14.90 -7.84
C GLY A 7 -12.51 14.90 -7.27
N ILE A 8 -12.04 16.10 -6.95
CA ILE A 8 -10.64 16.35 -6.59
C ILE A 8 -10.25 15.70 -5.26
N PHE A 9 -11.20 15.58 -4.32
CA PHE A 9 -10.97 14.99 -3.02
C PHE A 9 -10.46 13.55 -3.13
N TYR A 10 -11.18 12.67 -3.81
CA TYR A 10 -10.76 11.27 -3.94
C TYR A 10 -9.54 11.10 -4.84
N LEU A 11 -9.34 11.98 -5.83
CA LEU A 11 -8.10 11.99 -6.60
C LEU A 11 -6.88 12.27 -5.70
N ILE A 12 -6.97 13.22 -4.77
CA ILE A 12 -5.90 13.49 -3.80
C ILE A 12 -5.67 12.27 -2.90
N ILE A 13 -6.74 11.67 -2.36
CA ILE A 13 -6.62 10.46 -1.52
C ILE A 13 -5.96 9.31 -2.28
N PHE A 14 -6.33 9.11 -3.56
CA PHE A 14 -5.73 8.11 -4.42
C PHE A 14 -4.22 8.36 -4.61
N LEU A 15 -3.83 9.59 -4.91
CA LEU A 15 -2.42 9.97 -5.06
C LEU A 15 -1.64 9.75 -3.77
N LEU A 16 -2.15 10.22 -2.63
CA LEU A 16 -1.49 10.06 -1.33
C LEU A 16 -1.30 8.59 -0.97
N HIS A 17 -2.33 7.76 -1.18
CA HIS A 17 -2.26 6.33 -0.92
C HIS A 17 -1.16 5.68 -1.78
N PHE A 18 -1.26 5.82 -3.10
CA PHE A 18 -0.38 5.07 -4.00
C PHE A 18 1.04 5.65 -4.08
N ILE A 19 1.26 6.94 -3.83
CA ILE A 19 2.61 7.47 -3.60
C ILE A 19 3.25 6.82 -2.37
N GLY A 20 2.48 6.64 -1.29
CA GLY A 20 2.95 5.92 -0.11
C GLY A 20 3.30 4.47 -0.42
N VAL A 21 2.45 3.75 -1.15
CA VAL A 21 2.74 2.38 -1.62
C VAL A 21 4.01 2.34 -2.47
N GLY A 22 4.16 3.26 -3.42
CA GLY A 22 5.35 3.38 -4.27
C GLY A 22 6.62 3.69 -3.48
N ALA A 23 6.53 4.52 -2.44
CA ALA A 23 7.65 4.82 -1.55
C ALA A 23 8.11 3.58 -0.78
N TYR A 24 7.19 2.77 -0.26
CA TYR A 24 7.52 1.49 0.39
C TYR A 24 8.12 0.49 -0.60
N ALA A 25 7.56 0.39 -1.81
CA ALA A 25 8.13 -0.44 -2.88
C ALA A 25 9.59 -0.04 -3.17
N TYR A 26 9.87 1.26 -3.36
CA TYR A 26 11.22 1.77 -3.58
C TYR A 26 12.17 1.44 -2.42
N GLN A 27 11.73 1.69 -1.18
CA GLN A 27 12.54 1.45 0.02
C GLN A 27 12.87 -0.03 0.20
N MET A 28 11.93 -0.93 -0.09
CA MET A 28 12.16 -2.38 0.05
C MET A 28 12.98 -2.98 -1.09
N ILE A 29 12.92 -2.40 -2.29
CA ILE A 29 13.66 -2.89 -3.48
C ILE A 29 15.06 -2.28 -3.58
N ILE A 30 15.12 -0.96 -3.75
CA ILE A 30 16.34 -0.20 -4.07
C ILE A 30 16.96 0.35 -2.77
N GLY A 31 16.14 0.96 -1.92
CA GLY A 31 16.55 1.52 -0.62
C GLY A 31 16.79 0.47 0.47
N ASN A 32 16.85 -0.83 0.11
CA ASN A 32 16.73 -1.96 1.02
C ASN A 32 17.70 -1.89 2.21
N LYS A 33 18.95 -1.48 1.96
CA LYS A 33 19.96 -1.33 3.03
C LYS A 33 19.52 -0.33 4.10
N LYS A 34 19.11 0.87 3.71
CA LYS A 34 18.66 1.92 4.66
C LYS A 34 17.40 1.50 5.40
N PHE A 35 16.47 0.86 4.71
CA PHE A 35 15.24 0.36 5.33
C PHE A 35 15.55 -0.73 6.38
N ARG A 36 16.42 -1.67 6.05
CA ARG A 36 16.86 -2.70 7.00
C ARG A 36 17.57 -2.11 8.21
N GLU A 37 18.49 -1.17 8.01
CA GLU A 37 19.19 -0.49 9.11
C GLU A 37 18.21 0.23 10.04
N LYS A 38 17.18 0.90 9.48
CA LYS A 38 16.13 1.58 10.25
C LYS A 38 15.36 0.66 11.20
N PHE A 39 15.09 -0.58 10.76
CA PHE A 39 14.30 -1.56 11.53
C PHE A 39 15.15 -2.68 12.13
N GLU A 40 16.48 -2.56 12.08
CA GLU A 40 17.43 -3.56 12.57
C GLU A 40 17.22 -4.97 11.98
N ILE A 41 16.87 -5.02 10.69
CA ILE A 41 16.63 -6.27 9.95
C ILE A 41 17.95 -6.81 9.38
N ASP A 42 18.22 -8.09 9.62
CA ASP A 42 19.42 -8.77 9.14
C ASP A 42 19.56 -8.72 7.60
N ALA A 43 20.81 -8.71 7.12
CA ALA A 43 21.10 -8.63 5.68
C ALA A 43 20.60 -9.83 4.88
N SER A 44 20.46 -11.02 5.50
CA SER A 44 19.91 -12.21 4.86
C SER A 44 18.45 -12.03 4.40
N ALA A 45 17.69 -11.13 5.03
CA ALA A 45 16.32 -10.84 4.65
C ALA A 45 16.19 -9.98 3.37
N ALA A 46 17.30 -9.51 2.79
CA ALA A 46 17.28 -8.62 1.63
C ALA A 46 16.45 -9.20 0.46
N THR A 47 16.58 -10.49 0.16
CA THR A 47 15.86 -11.13 -0.95
C THR A 47 14.35 -11.19 -0.69
N ILE A 48 13.92 -11.62 0.50
CA ILE A 48 12.48 -11.70 0.83
C ILE A 48 11.83 -10.31 0.88
N MET A 49 12.58 -9.31 1.36
CA MET A 49 12.10 -7.92 1.35
C MET A 49 11.96 -7.35 -0.06
N ARG A 50 12.88 -7.66 -0.98
CA ARG A 50 12.73 -7.27 -2.39
C ARG A 50 11.53 -7.95 -3.04
N MET A 51 11.28 -9.21 -2.72
CA MET A 51 10.08 -9.93 -3.17
C MET A 51 8.80 -9.24 -2.68
N ALA A 52 8.70 -8.91 -1.38
CA ALA A 52 7.57 -8.17 -0.83
C ALA A 52 7.45 -6.77 -1.47
N GLY A 53 8.56 -6.06 -1.65
CA GLY A 53 8.61 -4.77 -2.33
C GLY A 53 8.11 -4.84 -3.79
N ALA A 54 8.38 -5.93 -4.50
CA ALA A 54 7.89 -6.15 -5.87
C ALA A 54 6.37 -6.30 -5.94
N LEU A 55 5.73 -6.88 -4.92
CA LEU A 55 4.27 -6.93 -4.82
C LEU A 55 3.68 -5.51 -4.69
N PHE A 56 4.27 -4.67 -3.85
CA PHE A 56 3.86 -3.25 -3.74
C PHE A 56 4.12 -2.47 -5.02
N LEU A 57 5.24 -2.74 -5.71
CA LEU A 57 5.54 -2.13 -7.01
C LEU A 57 4.47 -2.51 -8.04
N GLY A 58 4.02 -3.77 -8.08
CA GLY A 58 2.93 -4.21 -8.94
C GLY A 58 1.64 -3.40 -8.71
N SER A 59 1.24 -3.23 -7.45
CA SER A 59 0.07 -2.42 -7.10
C SER A 59 0.25 -0.94 -7.47
N PHE A 60 1.44 -0.38 -7.28
CA PHE A 60 1.76 0.99 -7.66
C PHE A 60 1.70 1.20 -9.19
N LEU A 61 2.25 0.27 -9.97
CA LEU A 61 2.20 0.33 -11.43
C LEU A 61 0.77 0.20 -11.95
N MET A 62 -0.06 -0.64 -11.34
CA MET A 62 -1.50 -0.69 -11.65
C MET A 62 -2.21 0.62 -11.35
N ALA A 63 -1.87 1.31 -10.25
CA ALA A 63 -2.41 2.62 -9.96
C ALA A 63 -1.99 3.69 -10.99
N ILE A 64 -0.72 3.69 -11.43
CA ILE A 64 -0.23 4.55 -12.53
C ILE A 64 -1.01 4.27 -13.82
N TYR A 65 -1.22 2.99 -14.15
CA TYR A 65 -1.98 2.58 -15.31
C TYR A 65 -3.43 3.08 -15.26
N ILE A 66 -4.11 2.93 -14.11
CA ILE A 66 -5.47 3.46 -13.89
C ILE A 66 -5.50 4.99 -14.02
N LEU A 67 -4.49 5.68 -13.51
CA LEU A 67 -4.46 7.14 -13.49
C LEU A 67 -4.21 7.76 -14.88
N PHE A 68 -3.25 7.21 -15.64
CA PHE A 68 -2.76 7.86 -16.86
C PHE A 68 -3.11 7.12 -18.16
N VAL A 69 -3.38 5.82 -18.11
CA VAL A 69 -3.51 4.99 -19.31
C VAL A 69 -4.95 4.55 -19.55
N ARG A 70 -5.72 4.23 -18.50
CA ARG A 70 -7.13 3.83 -18.64
C ARG A 70 -8.01 5.05 -19.01
N PRO A 71 -8.73 5.02 -20.15
CA PRO A 71 -9.61 6.13 -20.55
C PRO A 71 -10.69 6.43 -19.50
N ASN A 72 -11.25 5.38 -18.89
CA ASN A 72 -12.36 5.48 -17.93
C ASN A 72 -11.88 5.56 -16.47
N GLY A 73 -10.57 5.78 -16.24
CA GLY A 73 -9.99 5.82 -14.89
C GLY A 73 -10.35 4.59 -14.05
N VAL A 74 -11.01 4.84 -12.90
CA VAL A 74 -11.34 3.82 -11.90
C VAL A 74 -12.57 2.97 -12.25
N GLU A 75 -13.27 3.26 -13.34
CA GLU A 75 -14.50 2.53 -13.67
C GLU A 75 -14.25 1.03 -13.89
N GLY A 76 -15.07 0.20 -13.22
CA GLY A 76 -14.98 -1.26 -13.25
C GLY A 76 -13.70 -1.84 -12.64
N THR A 77 -13.00 -1.11 -11.77
CA THR A 77 -11.72 -1.55 -11.17
C THR A 77 -11.85 -2.11 -9.75
N TRP A 78 -13.05 -2.49 -9.31
CA TRP A 78 -13.32 -2.94 -7.93
C TRP A 78 -12.33 -4.00 -7.43
N ALA A 79 -11.94 -4.97 -8.27
CA ALA A 79 -11.06 -6.06 -7.85
C ALA A 79 -9.69 -5.55 -7.38
N PHE A 80 -9.16 -4.51 -8.04
CA PHE A 80 -7.90 -3.88 -7.66
C PHE A 80 -8.03 -3.16 -6.31
N PHE A 81 -9.05 -2.31 -6.16
CA PHE A 81 -9.27 -1.56 -4.93
C PHE A 81 -9.53 -2.47 -3.72
N ASN A 82 -10.36 -3.50 -3.89
CA ASN A 82 -10.65 -4.48 -2.85
C ASN A 82 -9.42 -5.31 -2.49
N LEU A 83 -8.63 -5.75 -3.47
CA LEU A 83 -7.39 -6.46 -3.20
C LEU A 83 -6.41 -5.59 -2.40
N VAL A 84 -6.20 -4.34 -2.80
CA VAL A 84 -5.31 -3.41 -2.09
C VAL A 84 -5.80 -3.15 -0.66
N PHE A 85 -7.11 -2.97 -0.45
CA PHE A 85 -7.67 -2.84 0.88
C PHE A 85 -7.43 -4.08 1.74
N VAL A 86 -7.76 -5.27 1.23
CA VAL A 86 -7.57 -6.54 1.96
C VAL A 86 -6.10 -6.78 2.26
N GLN A 87 -5.20 -6.52 1.32
CA GLN A 87 -3.75 -6.61 1.53
C GLN A 87 -3.30 -5.72 2.68
N ASN A 88 -3.68 -4.43 2.68
CA ASN A 88 -3.31 -3.49 3.74
C ASN A 88 -3.89 -3.90 5.10
N LEU A 89 -5.12 -4.41 5.13
CA LEU A 89 -5.75 -4.91 6.35
C LEU A 89 -5.05 -6.16 6.88
N CYS A 90 -4.70 -7.11 6.01
CA CYS A 90 -3.93 -8.29 6.40
C CYS A 90 -2.56 -7.91 6.95
N ILE A 91 -1.85 -6.98 6.30
CA ILE A 91 -0.57 -6.47 6.77
C ILE A 91 -0.73 -5.80 8.14
N LEU A 92 -1.77 -4.98 8.34
CA LEU A 92 -2.05 -4.35 9.64
C LEU A 92 -2.22 -5.40 10.75
N ILE A 93 -3.03 -6.43 10.52
CA ILE A 93 -3.31 -7.48 11.51
C ILE A 93 -2.02 -8.27 11.81
N VAL A 94 -1.33 -8.75 10.78
CA VAL A 94 -0.12 -9.56 10.93
C VAL A 94 1.00 -8.76 11.58
N ASN A 95 1.25 -7.52 11.16
CA ASN A 95 2.29 -6.68 11.76
C ASN A 95 1.95 -6.30 13.21
N THR A 96 0.68 -6.07 13.52
CA THR A 96 0.28 -5.82 14.92
C THR A 96 0.58 -7.03 15.78
N TYR A 97 0.24 -8.24 15.30
CA TYR A 97 0.57 -9.47 15.99
C TYR A 97 2.08 -9.64 16.16
N SER A 98 2.87 -9.49 15.09
CA SER A 98 4.33 -9.63 15.14
C SER A 98 5.00 -8.60 16.04
N ILE A 99 4.65 -7.32 15.97
CA ILE A 99 5.35 -6.24 16.70
C ILE A 99 4.86 -6.12 18.15
N LYS A 100 3.57 -6.37 18.42
CA LYS A 100 2.97 -6.13 19.75
C LYS A 100 2.78 -7.38 20.59
N ILE A 101 2.61 -8.54 19.97
CA ILE A 101 2.26 -9.78 20.68
C ILE A 101 3.40 -10.78 20.64
N ASP A 102 3.73 -11.32 19.46
CA ASP A 102 4.67 -12.44 19.30
C ASP A 102 6.14 -12.01 19.44
N LYS A 103 6.52 -10.90 18.80
CA LYS A 103 7.86 -10.29 18.84
C LYS A 103 8.99 -11.19 18.35
N THR A 104 8.71 -12.35 17.75
CA THR A 104 9.76 -13.22 17.21
C THR A 104 10.51 -12.51 16.09
N GLY A 105 11.83 -12.39 16.24
CA GLY A 105 12.70 -11.72 15.26
C GLY A 105 12.53 -10.20 15.16
N VAL A 106 11.75 -9.57 16.04
CA VAL A 106 11.60 -8.11 16.09
C VAL A 106 12.74 -7.52 16.92
N MET A 107 13.67 -6.84 16.25
CA MET A 107 14.80 -6.14 16.89
C MET A 107 14.47 -4.68 17.21
N ASN A 108 13.65 -4.04 16.36
CA ASN A 108 13.12 -2.70 16.56
C ASN A 108 11.59 -2.75 16.58
N ASP A 109 10.97 -2.30 17.67
CA ASP A 109 9.52 -2.34 17.89
C ASP A 109 8.76 -1.09 17.40
N SER A 110 9.36 -0.35 16.47
CA SER A 110 8.80 0.85 15.84
C SER A 110 7.34 0.64 15.44
N ASN A 111 6.50 1.58 15.88
CA ASN A 111 5.07 1.59 15.56
C ASN A 111 4.79 1.81 14.08
N GLU A 112 5.77 2.23 13.26
CA GLU A 112 5.57 2.47 11.83
C GLU A 112 5.02 1.24 11.11
N GLY A 113 5.50 0.05 11.46
CA GLY A 113 5.02 -1.21 10.90
C GLY A 113 3.54 -1.49 11.18
N VAL A 114 2.92 -0.79 12.14
CA VAL A 114 1.48 -0.87 12.46
C VAL A 114 0.73 0.36 11.94
N ILE A 115 1.27 1.56 12.14
CA ILE A 115 0.63 2.83 11.79
C ILE A 115 0.52 2.99 10.28
N ALA A 116 1.56 2.66 9.50
CA ALA A 116 1.50 2.84 8.05
C ALA A 116 0.44 1.94 7.39
N PRO A 117 0.37 0.62 7.68
CA PRO A 117 -0.73 -0.21 7.19
C PRO A 117 -2.12 0.25 7.65
N LEU A 118 -2.26 0.79 8.86
CA LEU A 118 -3.53 1.37 9.34
C LEU A 118 -3.95 2.56 8.47
N VAL A 119 -3.04 3.50 8.21
CA VAL A 119 -3.30 4.65 7.34
C VAL A 119 -3.67 4.19 5.93
N PHE A 120 -2.91 3.25 5.34
CA PHE A 120 -3.25 2.72 4.02
C PHE A 120 -4.59 1.99 3.98
N THR A 121 -4.95 1.26 5.03
CA THR A 121 -6.26 0.60 5.16
C THR A 121 -7.38 1.64 5.17
N ILE A 122 -7.26 2.70 5.97
CA ILE A 122 -8.26 3.77 6.05
C ILE A 122 -8.39 4.49 4.71
N LEU A 123 -7.28 4.89 4.09
CA LEU A 123 -7.28 5.55 2.78
C LEU A 123 -7.93 4.66 1.71
N SER A 124 -7.65 3.36 1.71
CA SER A 124 -8.28 2.41 0.78
C SER A 124 -9.79 2.29 1.01
N ALA A 125 -10.22 2.23 2.26
CA ALA A 125 -11.63 2.16 2.62
C ALA A 125 -12.39 3.42 2.17
N VAL A 126 -11.80 4.60 2.36
CA VAL A 126 -12.35 5.88 1.89
C VAL A 126 -12.50 5.89 0.37
N LEU A 127 -11.52 5.37 -0.37
CA LEU A 127 -11.59 5.25 -1.83
C LEU A 127 -12.68 4.27 -2.28
N ILE A 128 -12.76 3.09 -1.66
CA ILE A 128 -13.80 2.09 -2.00
C ILE A 128 -15.19 2.66 -1.77
N TYR A 129 -15.41 3.29 -0.61
CA TYR A 129 -16.70 3.89 -0.27
C TYR A 129 -17.04 5.04 -1.22
N GLY A 130 -16.12 5.99 -1.41
CA GLY A 130 -16.33 7.21 -2.16
C GLY A 130 -16.40 7.06 -3.68
N LEU A 131 -15.81 5.99 -4.22
CA LEU A 131 -15.81 5.66 -5.64
C LEU A 131 -16.75 4.48 -5.98
N SER A 132 -17.59 4.05 -5.03
CA SER A 132 -18.38 2.82 -5.13
C SER A 132 -19.28 2.78 -6.37
N ASP A 133 -19.92 3.88 -6.71
CA ASP A 133 -20.77 4.05 -7.91
C ASP A 133 -19.99 3.93 -9.23
N LYS A 134 -18.66 4.05 -9.21
CA LYS A 134 -17.78 3.91 -10.38
C LYS A 134 -17.06 2.59 -10.44
N ILE A 135 -16.48 2.13 -9.33
CA ILE A 135 -15.61 0.95 -9.35
C ILE A 135 -16.40 -0.36 -9.51
N TYR A 136 -17.68 -0.38 -9.11
CA TYR A 136 -18.55 -1.56 -9.10
C TYR A 136 -19.54 -1.67 -10.27
N ILE A 137 -19.42 -0.83 -11.30
CA ILE A 137 -20.29 -0.90 -12.48
C ILE A 137 -20.08 -2.16 -13.31
#